data_AF-X1AG70-F1
#
_entry.id   AF-X1AG70-F1
#
_cell.length_a   1.000
_cell.length_b   1.000
_cell.length_c   1.000
_cell.angle_alpha   90.00
_cell.angle_beta   90.00
_cell.angle_gamma   90.00
#
_symmetry.space_group_name_H-M   'P 1'
#
loop_
_entity.id
_entity.type
_entity.pdbx_description
1 polymer ?
#
loop_
_entity_poly.entity_id
_entity_poly.type
_entity_poly.pdbx_seq_one_letter_code
_entity_poly.pdbx_strand_id
1 'polypeptide(L)' 'MGEKTFWEGIKKFGFGEITGIELPGEEKGLFYDYKTWPASTIGALAIGQNISVTPLQLLRAVCAIA' A
#
# COMPACT_ATOMS: atom_id res chain seq x y z
N MET A 1 9.81 6.47 -13.29
CA MET A 1 9.44 6.76 -11.88
C MET A 1 10.38 5.98 -10.97
N GLY A 2 10.87 6.55 -9.87
CA GLY A 2 11.82 5.86 -8.97
C GLY A 2 11.13 5.11 -7.83
N GLU A 3 11.84 4.18 -7.19
CA GLU A 3 11.34 3.34 -6.07
C GLU A 3 10.73 4.18 -4.95
N LYS A 4 11.44 5.21 -4.50
CA LYS A 4 10.97 6.13 -3.46
C LYS A 4 9.65 6.82 -3.85
N THR A 5 9.60 7.41 -5.05
CA THR A 5 8.39 8.10 -5.53
C THR A 5 7.21 7.14 -5.68
N PHE A 6 7.46 5.91 -6.10
CA PHE A 6 6.44 4.87 -6.21
C PHE A 6 5.91 4.44 -4.84
N TRP A 7 6.82 4.20 -3.90
CA TRP A 7 6.47 3.88 -2.53
C TRP A 7 5.66 4.99 -1.86
N GLU A 8 6.10 6.25 -2.00
CA GLU A 8 5.37 7.42 -1.47
C GLU A 8 3.98 7.56 -2.11
N GLY A 9 3.85 7.30 -3.42
CA GLY A 9 2.57 7.29 -4.12
C GLY A 9 1.61 6.26 -3.54
N ILE A 10 2.07 5.03 -3.32
CA ILE A 10 1.27 3.97 -2.68
C ILE A 10 0.89 4.34 -1.25
N LYS A 11 1.84 4.85 -0.45
CA LYS A 11 1.58 5.29 0.94
C LYS A 11 0.48 6.35 1.02
N LYS A 12 0.42 7.28 0.07
CA LYS A 12 -0.61 8.33 0.03
C LYS A 12 -2.04 7.79 -0.11
N PHE A 13 -2.23 6.61 -0.69
CA PHE A 13 -3.53 5.93 -0.71
C PHE A 13 -3.88 5.23 0.61
N GLY A 14 -2.98 5.22 1.60
CA GLY A 14 -3.18 4.65 2.92
C GLY A 14 -2.83 3.17 3.04
N PHE A 15 -2.14 2.58 2.06
CA PHE A 15 -1.68 1.19 2.14
C PHE A 15 -0.53 1.04 3.14
N GLY A 16 -0.54 -0.05 3.90
CA GLY A 16 0.46 -0.30 4.95
C GLY A 16 0.22 0.47 6.26
N GLU A 17 -0.91 1.17 6.38
CA GLU A 17 -1.30 1.95 7.56
C GLU A 17 -2.69 1.55 8.04
N ILE A 18 -2.89 1.49 9.35
CA ILE A 18 -4.24 1.39 9.91
C ILE A 18 -5.05 2.63 9.47
N THR A 19 -6.33 2.42 9.18
CA THR A 19 -7.24 3.50 8.72
C THR A 19 -7.75 4.35 9.88
N GLY A 20 -7.69 3.84 11.11
CA GLY A 20 -8.07 4.59 12.31
C GLY A 20 -9.57 4.57 12.59
N ILE A 21 -10.29 3.55 12.10
CA ILE A 21 -11.71 3.34 12.38
C ILE A 21 -11.98 2.69 13.75
N GLU A 22 -10.93 2.52 14.55
CA GLU A 22 -10.97 2.06 15.95
C GLU A 22 -11.67 0.71 16.16
N LEU A 23 -11.70 -0.14 15.13
CA LEU A 23 -12.21 -1.50 15.24
C LEU A 23 -11.14 -2.43 15.86
N PRO A 24 -11.52 -3.32 16.79
CA PRO A 24 -10.62 -4.34 17.28
C PRO A 24 -10.21 -5.28 16.14
N GLY A 25 -8.90 -5.53 16.01
CA GLY A 25 -8.36 -6.38 14.94
C GLY A 25 -8.18 -5.67 13.60
N GLU A 26 -8.16 -4.32 13.59
CA GLU A 26 -7.73 -3.59 12.40
C GLU A 26 -6.27 -3.92 12.04
N GLU A 27 -6.09 -4.48 10.85
CA GLU A 27 -4.79 -4.84 10.31
C GLU A 27 -4.27 -3.74 9.36
N LYS A 28 -2.96 -3.50 9.40
CA LYS A 28 -2.30 -2.54 8.49
C LYS A 28 -1.95 -3.12 7.12
N GLY A 29 -2.17 -4.42 6.90
CA GLY A 29 -1.69 -5.15 5.72
C GLY A 29 -0.18 -5.34 5.72
N LEU A 30 0.40 -5.69 4.57
CA LEU A 30 1.83 -5.89 4.36
C LEU A 30 2.32 -5.03 3.19
N PHE A 31 3.10 -4.00 3.51
CA PHE A 31 3.78 -3.16 2.54
C PHE A 31 5.17 -2.77 3.05
N TYR A 32 6.22 -3.22 2.36
CA TYR A 32 7.61 -3.07 2.78
C TYR A 32 8.20 -1.71 2.40
N ASP A 33 9.24 -1.29 3.13
CA ASP A 33 10.01 -0.08 2.81
C ASP A 33 10.73 -0.26 1.46
N TYR A 34 10.73 0.79 0.63
CA TYR A 34 11.35 0.74 -0.70
C TYR A 34 12.84 0.39 -0.66
N LYS A 35 13.54 0.68 0.46
CA LYS A 35 14.97 0.36 0.63
C LYS A 35 15.25 -1.14 0.67
N THR A 36 14.24 -1.97 0.93
CA THR A 36 14.39 -3.42 0.99
C THR A 36 13.94 -4.10 -0.30
N TRP A 37 13.55 -3.34 -1.33
CA TRP A 37 13.03 -3.90 -2.57
C TRP A 37 14.16 -4.40 -3.47
N PRO A 38 14.08 -5.64 -3.98
CA PRO A 38 14.81 -6.03 -5.18
C PRO A 38 14.48 -5.11 -6.35
N ALA A 39 15.42 -4.95 -7.29
CA ALA A 39 15.26 -4.08 -8.47
C ALA A 39 14.02 -4.39 -9.34
N SER A 40 13.48 -5.62 -9.27
CA SER A 40 12.30 -6.06 -10.02
C SER A 40 10.95 -5.76 -9.32
N THR A 41 10.97 -5.27 -8.08
CA THR A 41 9.77 -5.17 -7.22
C THR A 41 8.73 -4.18 -7.73
N ILE A 42 9.15 -3.07 -8.34
CA ILE A 42 8.22 -2.04 -8.85
C ILE A 42 7.21 -2.66 -9.83
N GLY A 43 7.68 -3.49 -10.75
CA GLY A 43 6.82 -4.12 -11.76
C GLY A 43 5.78 -5.04 -11.13
N ALA A 44 6.16 -5.81 -10.12
CA ALA A 44 5.26 -6.68 -9.37
C ALA A 44 4.20 -5.86 -8.59
N LEU A 45 4.64 -4.82 -7.87
CA LEU A 45 3.73 -3.95 -7.11
C LEU A 45 2.73 -3.22 -7.99
N ALA A 46 3.15 -2.80 -9.19
CA ALA A 46 2.28 -2.09 -10.13
C ALA A 46 1.06 -2.91 -10.57
N ILE A 47 1.17 -4.24 -10.53
CA ILE A 47 0.08 -5.18 -10.85
C ILE A 47 -0.51 -5.84 -9.59
N GLY A 48 -0.23 -5.30 -8.40
CA GLY A 48 -0.79 -5.77 -7.14
C GLY A 48 -0.12 -7.03 -6.56
N GLN A 49 1.06 -7.41 -7.03
CA GLN A 49 1.85 -8.50 -6.46
C GLN A 49 2.84 -7.96 -5.43
N ASN A 50 3.24 -8.79 -4.46
CA ASN A 50 4.18 -8.39 -3.39
C ASN A 50 3.67 -7.28 -2.45
N ILE A 51 2.35 -7.19 -2.31
CA ILE A 51 1.65 -6.32 -1.37
C ILE A 51 0.40 -7.04 -0.85
N SER A 52 0.05 -6.82 0.41
CA SER A 52 -1.23 -7.25 0.98
C SER A 52 -1.92 -6.06 1.62
N VAL A 53 -3.20 -5.88 1.32
CA VAL A 53 -4.02 -4.78 1.85
C VAL A 53 -5.33 -5.34 2.37
N THR A 54 -5.93 -4.67 3.35
CA THR A 54 -7.28 -5.03 3.80
C THR A 54 -8.32 -4.55 2.79
N PRO A 55 -9.51 -5.19 2.71
CA PRO A 55 -10.60 -4.70 1.87
C PRO A 55 -10.98 -3.23 2.16
N LEU A 56 -10.85 -2.81 3.41
CA LEU A 56 -11.11 -1.43 3.84
C LEU A 56 -10.08 -0.43 3.28
N GLN A 57 -8.79 -0.78 3.31
CA GLN A 57 -7.73 0.03 2.70
C GLN A 57 -7.96 0.15 1.18
N LEU A 58 -8.34 -0.94 0.50
CA LEU A 58 -8.64 -0.92 -0.93
C LEU A 58 -9.82 0.01 -1.23
N LEU A 59 -10.91 -0.09 -0.45
CA LEU A 59 -12.07 0.80 -0.58
C LEU A 59 -11.67 2.27 -0.41
N ARG A 60 -10.88 2.59 0.63
CA ARG A 60 -10.36 3.94 0.87
C ARG A 60 -9.60 4.48 -0.34
N ALA A 61 -8.72 3.66 -0.95
CA ALA A 61 -7.94 4.06 -2.11
C ALA A 61 -8.81 4.36 -3.34
N VAL A 62 -9.84 3.55 -3.59
CA VAL A 62 -10.80 3.78 -4.69
C VAL A 62 -11.61 5.05 -4.45
N CYS A 63 -12.10 5.27 -3.22
CA CYS A 63 -12.83 6.48 -2.84
C CYS A 63 -11.98 7.75 -2.90
N ALA A 64 -10.66 7.66 -2.77
CA ALA A 64 -9.76 8.81 -2.93
C ALA A 64 -9.64 9.29 -4.40
N ILE A 65 -10.05 8.46 -5.36
CA ILE A 65 -10.02 8.77 -6.80
C ILE A 65 -11.39 9.24 -7.30
N ALA A 66 -12.48 8.70 -6.72
CA ALA A 66 -13.87 9.00 -7.08
C ALA A 66 -14.26 10.45 -6.76
#